data_AF-A0A654CAG8-F1
#
_entry.id   AF-A0A654CAG8-F1
#
_cell.length_a   1.000
_cell.length_b   1.000
_cell.length_c   1.000
_cell.angle_alpha   90.00
_cell.angle_beta   90.00
_cell.angle_gamma   90.00
#
_symmetry.space_group_name_H-M   'P 1'
#
loop_
_entity.id
_entity.type
_entity.pdbx_description
1 polymer ?
#
loop_
_entity_poly.entity_id
_entity_poly.type
_entity_poly.pdbx_seq_one_letter_code
_entity_poly.pdbx_strand_id
1 'polypeptide(L)'
;MSDDATLMDQAKAMILELREGENFDEAYANNQVVAHEQTIELFREYAKNGENAELKKYAESTLKTLEQHLNRAQELASKHGEQQ
;
A
#
# COMPACT_ATOMS: atom_id res chain seq x y z
N MET A 1 -28.51 -28.88 -20.85
CA MET A 1 -27.35 -29.24 -20.01
C MET A 1 -26.07 -28.49 -20.36
N SER A 2 -26.05 -27.66 -21.42
CA SER A 2 -24.87 -26.83 -21.77
C SER A 2 -24.80 -25.53 -20.94
N ASP A 3 -25.95 -24.93 -20.63
CA ASP A 3 -25.97 -23.57 -20.05
C ASP A 3 -25.56 -23.55 -18.57
N ASP A 4 -25.93 -24.57 -17.78
CA ASP A 4 -25.54 -24.69 -16.36
C ASP A 4 -24.02 -24.83 -16.16
N ALA A 5 -23.36 -25.60 -17.03
CA ALA A 5 -21.90 -25.76 -16.96
C ALA A 5 -21.18 -24.44 -17.25
N THR A 6 -21.70 -23.67 -18.22
CA THR A 6 -21.14 -22.37 -18.60
C THR A 6 -21.32 -21.33 -17.48
N LEU A 7 -22.48 -21.33 -16.81
CA LEU A 7 -22.75 -20.46 -15.66
C LEU A 7 -21.86 -20.79 -14.45
N MET A 8 -21.61 -22.08 -14.19
CA MET A 8 -20.71 -22.49 -13.11
C MET A 8 -19.26 -22.07 -13.36
N ASP A 9 -18.78 -22.15 -14.60
CA ASP A 9 -17.42 -21.72 -14.94
C ASP A 9 -17.26 -20.20 -14.84
N GLN A 10 -18.26 -19.42 -15.25
CA GLN A 10 -18.30 -17.98 -15.03
C GLN A 10 -18.33 -17.62 -13.54
N ALA A 11 -19.12 -18.34 -12.73
CA ALA A 11 -19.14 -18.14 -11.29
C ALA A 11 -17.79 -18.45 -10.63
N LYS A 12 -17.10 -19.52 -11.06
CA LYS A 12 -15.75 -19.83 -10.58
C LYS A 12 -14.73 -18.78 -10.98
N ALA A 13 -14.78 -18.26 -12.20
CA ALA A 13 -13.89 -17.20 -12.66
C ALA A 13 -14.08 -15.93 -11.82
N MET A 14 -15.32 -15.52 -11.57
CA MET A 14 -15.63 -14.36 -10.71
C MET A 14 -15.14 -14.57 -9.27
N ILE A 15 -15.33 -15.77 -8.70
CA ILE A 15 -14.84 -16.08 -7.35
C ILE A 15 -13.30 -16.03 -7.29
N LEU A 16 -12.61 -16.50 -8.32
CA LEU A 16 -11.15 -16.46 -8.36
C LEU A 16 -10.63 -15.03 -8.52
N GLU A 17 -11.23 -14.24 -9.40
CA GLU A 17 -10.89 -12.82 -9.61
C GLU A 17 -11.11 -11.99 -8.34
N LEU A 18 -12.22 -12.22 -7.61
CA LEU A 18 -12.46 -11.61 -6.30
C LEU A 18 -11.38 -12.00 -5.28
N ARG A 19 -11.04 -13.30 -5.21
CA ARG A 19 -10.01 -13.80 -4.28
C ARG A 19 -8.62 -13.30 -4.62
N GLU A 20 -8.27 -13.11 -5.89
CA GLU A 20 -6.96 -12.57 -6.27
C GLU A 20 -6.89 -11.06 -6.06
N GLY A 21 -7.96 -10.33 -6.42
CA GLY A 21 -8.04 -8.87 -6.28
C GLY A 21 -8.06 -8.41 -4.82
N GLU A 22 -8.94 -8.96 -3.99
CA GLU A 22 -9.07 -8.53 -2.57
C GLU A 22 -7.81 -8.86 -1.77
N ASN A 23 -7.25 -10.07 -1.94
CA ASN A 23 -6.01 -10.45 -1.26
C ASN A 23 -4.79 -9.65 -1.75
N PHE A 24 -4.76 -9.26 -3.03
CA PHE A 24 -3.69 -8.42 -3.56
C PHE A 24 -3.79 -6.99 -3.03
N ASP A 25 -4.98 -6.38 -3.08
CA ASP A 25 -5.20 -5.00 -2.65
C ASP A 25 -4.90 -4.82 -1.15
N GLU A 26 -5.33 -5.77 -0.32
CA GLU A 26 -5.00 -5.78 1.11
C GLU A 26 -3.49 -5.90 1.35
N ALA A 27 -2.84 -6.87 0.71
CA ALA A 27 -1.39 -7.08 0.85
C ALA A 27 -0.59 -5.87 0.35
N TYR A 28 -1.00 -5.27 -0.77
CA TYR A 28 -0.38 -4.08 -1.32
C TYR A 28 -0.54 -2.88 -0.38
N ALA A 29 -1.75 -2.62 0.13
CA ALA A 29 -2.01 -1.50 1.02
C ALA A 29 -1.21 -1.62 2.33
N ASN A 30 -1.21 -2.79 2.95
CA ASN A 30 -0.43 -3.06 4.17
C ASN A 30 1.08 -2.88 3.93
N ASN A 31 1.61 -3.39 2.81
CA ASN A 31 3.02 -3.22 2.46
C ASN A 31 3.39 -1.75 2.22
N GLN A 32 2.50 -0.96 1.62
CA GLN A 32 2.73 0.46 1.38
C GLN A 32 2.79 1.26 2.69
N VAL A 33 1.97 0.92 3.69
CA VAL A 33 2.06 1.54 5.03
C VAL A 33 3.44 1.29 5.63
N VAL A 34 3.87 0.03 5.71
CA VAL A 34 5.17 -0.36 6.28
C VAL A 34 6.33 0.30 5.54
N ALA A 35 6.31 0.28 4.21
CA ALA A 35 7.38 0.88 3.39
C ALA A 35 7.49 2.39 3.60
N HIS A 36 6.36 3.11 3.69
CA HIS A 36 6.36 4.54 3.93
C HIS A 36 6.80 4.90 5.36
N GLU A 37 6.39 4.14 6.37
CA GLU A 37 6.87 4.33 7.75
C GLU A 37 8.39 4.19 7.85
N GLN A 38 8.95 3.10 7.30
CA GLN A 38 10.40 2.86 7.27
C GLN A 38 11.15 3.97 6.52
N THR A 39 10.59 4.43 5.39
CA THR A 39 11.20 5.52 4.62
C THR A 39 11.18 6.84 5.39
N ILE A 40 10.07 7.16 6.08
CA ILE A 40 9.98 8.35 6.92
C ILE A 40 11.01 8.29 8.05
N GLU A 41 11.16 7.14 8.72
CA GLU A 41 12.16 6.96 9.77
C GLU A 41 13.58 7.23 9.24
N LEU A 42 13.93 6.63 8.10
CA LEU A 42 15.23 6.86 7.44
C LEU A 42 15.46 8.36 7.13
N PHE A 43 14.46 9.03 6.59
CA PHE A 43 14.56 10.45 6.24
C PHE A 43 14.66 11.34 7.48
N ARG A 44 13.91 11.04 8.55
CA ARG A 44 13.98 11.77 9.83
C ARG A 44 15.36 11.61 10.47
N GLU A 45 15.89 10.40 10.46
CA GLU A 45 17.22 10.10 11.01
C GLU A 45 18.31 10.84 10.23
N TYR A 46 18.27 10.79 8.89
CA TYR A 46 19.26 11.48 8.06
C TYR A 46 19.13 13.01 8.16
N ALA A 47 17.91 13.55 8.19
CA ALA A 47 17.67 14.98 8.43
C ALA A 47 18.31 15.45 9.74
N LYS A 48 18.22 14.64 10.81
CA LYS A 48 18.77 14.96 12.11
C LYS A 48 20.30 14.81 12.15
N ASN A 49 20.79 13.63 11.78
CA ASN A 49 22.15 13.18 12.08
C ASN A 49 23.08 13.08 10.85
N GLY A 50 22.58 13.31 9.63
CA GLY A 50 23.38 13.23 8.41
C GLY A 50 24.51 14.26 8.37
N GLU A 51 25.59 13.92 7.66
CA GLU A 51 26.79 14.75 7.53
C GLU A 51 26.73 15.69 6.31
N ASN A 52 26.20 15.20 5.19
CA ASN A 52 26.09 15.99 3.97
C ASN A 52 24.90 16.96 4.06
N ALA A 53 25.19 18.26 4.15
CA ALA A 53 24.20 19.32 4.32
C ALA A 53 23.12 19.37 3.22
N GLU A 54 23.47 19.09 1.97
CA GLU A 54 22.50 19.06 0.86
C GLU A 54 21.52 17.90 1.01
N LEU A 55 22.04 16.72 1.38
CA LEU A 55 21.21 15.55 1.62
C LEU A 55 20.34 15.69 2.88
N LYS A 56 20.80 16.38 3.93
CA LYS A 56 19.96 16.71 5.10
C LYS A 56 18.77 17.57 4.68
N LYS A 57 19.03 18.64 3.94
CA LYS A 57 17.99 19.56 3.47
C LYS A 57 17.02 18.85 2.53
N TYR A 58 17.53 17.97 1.65
CA TYR A 58 16.69 17.13 0.81
C TYR A 58 15.77 16.24 1.66
N ALA A 59 16.33 15.54 2.65
CA ALA A 59 15.55 14.70 3.56
C ALA A 59 14.46 15.50 4.28
N GLU A 60 14.81 16.62 4.90
CA GLU A 60 13.86 17.53 5.57
C GLU A 60 12.73 18.00 4.64
N SER A 61 13.08 18.43 3.42
CA SER A 61 12.11 18.96 2.47
C SER A 61 11.15 17.88 1.91
N THR A 62 11.58 16.61 1.92
CA THR A 62 10.82 15.49 1.37
C THR A 62 9.87 14.87 2.40
N LEU A 63 10.16 15.02 3.70
CA LEU A 63 9.38 14.43 4.79
C LEU A 63 7.88 14.74 4.69
N LYS A 64 7.51 15.98 4.37
CA LYS A 64 6.10 16.38 4.25
C LYS A 64 5.35 15.55 3.21
N THR A 65 5.98 15.28 2.07
CA THR A 65 5.36 14.45 1.01
C THR A 65 5.28 12.99 1.42
N LEU A 66 6.31 12.47 2.08
CA LEU A 66 6.29 11.09 2.59
C LEU A 66 5.18 10.88 3.63
N GLU A 67 4.98 11.83 4.55
CA GLU A 67 3.88 11.79 5.53
C GLU A 67 2.51 11.86 4.85
N GLN A 68 2.36 12.68 3.80
CA GLN A 68 1.14 12.69 3.00
C GLN A 68 0.89 11.35 2.29
N HIS A 69 1.94 10.70 1.79
CA HIS A 69 1.83 9.37 1.18
C HIS A 69 1.48 8.30 2.21
N LEU A 70 2.07 8.33 3.41
CA LEU A 70 1.71 7.43 4.51
C LEU A 70 0.23 7.56 4.87
N ASN A 71 -0.27 8.78 5.03
CA ASN A 71 -1.69 9.00 5.33
C ASN A 71 -2.60 8.36 4.26
N ARG A 72 -2.26 8.51 2.97
CA ARG A 72 -3.00 7.86 1.88
C ARG A 72 -2.89 6.35 1.89
N ALA A 73 -1.72 5.81 2.24
CA ALA A 73 -1.52 4.37 2.37
C ALA A 73 -2.35 3.80 3.53
N GLN A 74 -2.44 4.51 4.65
CA GLN A 74 -3.30 4.15 5.79
C GLN A 74 -4.78 4.22 5.40
N GLU A 75 -5.22 5.26 4.69
CA GLU A 75 -6.59 5.35 4.16
C GLU A 75 -6.92 4.19 3.21
N LEU A 76 -5.95 3.79 2.38
CA LEU A 76 -6.11 2.64 1.48
C LEU A 76 -6.20 1.34 2.28
N ALA A 77 -5.31 1.13 3.25
CA ALA A 77 -5.32 -0.05 4.10
C ALA A 77 -6.62 -0.17 4.92
N SER A 78 -7.16 0.93 5.45
CA SER A 78 -8.47 0.91 6.12
C SER A 78 -9.60 0.49 5.18
N LYS A 79 -9.61 0.97 3.93
CA LYS A 79 -10.64 0.62 2.95
C LYS A 79 -10.61 -0.86 2.52
N HIS A 80 -9.42 -1.45 2.44
CA HIS A 80 -9.24 -2.84 1.99
C HIS A 80 -9.05 -3.84 3.14
N GLY A 81 -8.82 -3.39 4.38
CA GLY A 81 -8.72 -4.22 5.58
C GLY A 81 -9.99 -4.34 6.41
N GLU A 82 -10.98 -3.43 6.24
CA GLU A 82 -12.29 -3.49 6.91
C GLU A 82 -13.32 -4.39 6.22
N GLN A 83 -12.97 -5.06 5.12
CA GLN A 83 -13.82 -6.10 4.53
C GLN A 83 -13.64 -7.42 5.30
N GLN A 84 -14.16 -7.47 6.53
CA GLN A 84 -14.44 -8.72 7.26
C GLN A 84 -15.91 -8.78 7.67
#